data_AF-A0A3M2F9H7-F1
#
_entry.id   AF-A0A3M2F9H7-F1
#
_cell.length_a   1.000
_cell.length_b   1.000
_cell.length_c   1.000
_cell.angle_alpha   90.00
_cell.angle_beta   90.00
_cell.angle_gamma   90.00
#
_symmetry.space_group_name_H-M   'P 1'
#
loop_
_entity.id
_entity.type
_entity.pdbx_description
1 polymer ?
#
loop_
_entity_poly.entity_id
_entity_poly.type
_entity_poly.pdbx_seq_one_letter_code
_entity_poly.pdbx_strand_id
1 'polypeptide(L)' 'MAKVDVTMPKMGESITEGTVIAWHKQPGEAVEVDETLLE' A
#
# COMPACT_ATOMS: atom_id res chain seq x y z
N MET A 1 7.82 7.58 16.73
CA MET A 1 7.65 6.62 15.62
C MET A 1 6.46 7.09 14.81
N ALA A 2 6.70 7.66 13.63
CA ALA A 2 5.61 8.05 12.73
C ALA A 2 4.97 6.75 12.20
N LYS A 3 3.70 6.52 12.53
CA LYS A 3 2.88 5.50 11.88
C LYS A 3 2.24 6.17 10.67
N VAL A 4 2.53 5.66 9.48
CA VAL A 4 1.86 6.08 8.25
C VAL A 4 0.75 5.08 8.01
N ASP A 5 -0.50 5.53 8.11
CA ASP A 5 -1.66 4.73 7.73
C ASP A 5 -1.72 4.63 6.20
N VAL A 6 -1.27 3.48 5.67
CA VAL A 6 -1.38 3.16 4.25
C VAL A 6 -2.85 2.82 3.98
N THR A 7 -3.61 3.83 3.55
CA THR A 7 -5.00 3.65 3.16
C THR A 7 -5.04 3.05 1.77
N MET A 8 -5.78 1.94 1.61
CA MET A 8 -6.00 1.34 0.31
C MET A 8 -6.62 2.40 -0.63
N PRO A 9 -6.02 2.67 -1.81
CA PRO A 9 -6.59 3.63 -2.73
C PRO A 9 -7.98 3.14 -3.15
N LYS A 10 -8.89 4.08 -3.44
CA LYS A 10 -10.18 3.74 -4.03
C LYS A 10 -9.93 3.09 -5.39
N MET A 11 -9.89 1.76 -5.41
CA MET A 11 -9.96 0.99 -6.63
C MET A 11 -11.26 1.43 -7.33
N GLY A 12 -11.19 1.75 -8.63
CA GLY A 12 -12.22 2.54 -9.34
C GLY A 12 -13.65 2.09 -9.06
N GLU A 13 -14.64 2.97 -9.26
CA GLU A 13 -16.05 2.90 -8.77
C GLU A 13 -16.80 1.54 -8.74
N SER A 14 -16.28 0.47 -9.38
CA SER A 14 -16.78 -0.91 -9.39
C SER A 14 -15.84 -1.96 -8.77
N ILE A 15 -14.71 -1.59 -8.17
CA ILE A 15 -13.74 -2.50 -7.55
C ILE A 15 -13.82 -2.32 -6.03
N THR A 16 -14.56 -3.22 -5.38
CA THR A 16 -14.76 -3.22 -3.93
C THR A 16 -13.65 -3.95 -3.18
N GLU A 17 -13.00 -4.92 -3.83
CA GLU A 17 -11.95 -5.77 -3.25
C GLU A 17 -10.84 -6.02 -4.30
N GLY A 18 -9.59 -5.86 -3.89
CA GLY A 18 -8.40 -6.20 -4.68
C GLY A 18 -7.54 -7.17 -3.87
N THR A 19 -7.10 -8.25 -4.50
CA THR A 19 -6.17 -9.19 -3.87
C THR A 19 -4.76 -8.62 -3.95
N VAL A 20 -4.08 -8.48 -2.81
CA VAL A 20 -2.66 -8.12 -2.79
C VAL A 20 -1.86 -9.29 -3.36
N ILE A 21 -1.19 -9.08 -4.50
CA ILE A 21 -0.41 -10.10 -5.18
C ILE A 21 0.96 -10.22 -4.51
N ALA A 22 1.59 -9.08 -4.23
CA ALA A 22 2.88 -9.03 -3.58
C ALA A 22 3.06 -7.79 -2.72
N TRP A 23 3.68 -8.00 -1.55
CA TRP A 23 4.20 -6.91 -0.72
C TRP A 23 5.66 -6.66 -1.10
N HIS A 24 5.95 -5.46 -1.57
CA HIS A 24 7.31 -5.05 -1.91
C HIS A 24 8.05 -4.42 -0.72
N LYS A 25 7.33 -4.11 0.37
CA LYS A 25 7.90 -3.54 1.61
C LYS A 25 7.57 -4.39 2.83
N GLN A 26 8.51 -4.44 3.76
CA GLN A 26 8.39 -5.20 5.01
C GLN A 26 8.23 -4.26 6.22
N PRO A 27 7.63 -4.74 7.33
CA PRO A 27 7.50 -3.96 8.55
C PRO A 27 8.87 -3.49 9.08
N GLY A 28 9.03 -2.18 9.24
CA GLY A 28 10.27 -1.57 9.75
C GLY A 28 11.20 -1.01 8.69
N GLU A 29 10.90 -1.20 7.40
CA GLU A 29 11.62 -0.51 6.31
C GLU A 29 11.21 0.96 6.20
N ALA A 30 12.17 1.80 5.78
CA ALA A 30 11.91 3.19 5.43
C ALA A 30 11.13 3.24 4.11
N VAL A 31 10.06 4.02 4.05
CA VAL A 31 9.25 4.25 2.85
C VAL A 31 9.56 5.65 2.31
N GLU A 32 9.80 5.74 1.00
CA GLU A 32 10.03 7.02 0.31
C GLU A 32 8.76 7.51 -0.42
N VAL A 33 8.70 8.80 -0.72
CA VAL A 33 7.60 9.36 -1.52
C VAL A 33 7.69 8.80 -2.95
N ASP A 34 6.55 8.49 -3.56
CA ASP A 34 6.45 7.80 -4.86
C ASP A 34 6.95 6.34 -4.90
N GLU A 35 7.23 5.72 -3.74
CA GLU A 35 7.61 4.31 -3.68
C GLU A 35 6.40 3.36 -3.72
N THR A 36 6.46 2.34 -4.57
CA THR A 36 5.44 1.29 -4.64
C THR A 36 5.54 0.34 -3.43
N LEU A 37 4.50 0.34 -2.59
CA LEU A 37 4.43 -0.52 -1.40
C LEU A 37 3.91 -1.94 -1.69
N LEU A 38 2.96 -2.04 -2.62
CA LEU A 38 2.21 -3.25 -2.96
C LEU A 38 1.73 -3.20 -4.41
N GLU A 39 1.56 -4.37 -5.02
CA GLU A 39 0.91 -4.60 -6.33
C GLU A 39 -0.36 -5.44 -6.17
#